data_AF-A0A0P0C4N4-F1
#
_entry.id   AF-A0A0P0C4N4-F1
#
_cell.length_a   1.000
_cell.length_b   1.000
_cell.length_c   1.000
_cell.angle_alpha   90.00
_cell.angle_beta   90.00
_cell.angle_gamma   90.00
#
_symmetry.space_group_name_H-M   'P 1'
#
loop_
_entity.id
_entity.type
_entity.pdbx_description
1 polymer ?
#
loop_
_entity_poly.entity_id
_entity_poly.type
_entity_poly.pdbx_seq_one_letter_code
_entity_poly.pdbx_strand_id
1 'polypeptide(L)'
;MVLLFVTFLTSCKEPGLSGLLDVFYKREKVLYLTTMGPVSPEKVKDAARVIEKFYGFRVKNIGGNKLPEEAYCSGRKRYVALRVLDHLKGMDPGDLFHYNYKVLALTEKDIETEDGNVHWGVMGLAFLGGDEGIVSGFRMKARFRKVVLHEVGHMLGVDHCSFEVTACFMNDAKGKGTIVDRTKFYLCDGCRDNMSF
;
A
#
# COMPACT_ATOMS: atom_id res chain seq x y z
N MET A 1 16.34 15.61 50.70
CA MET A 1 15.13 15.13 50.00
C MET A 1 15.46 15.00 48.53
N VAL A 2 15.79 13.79 48.09
CA VAL A 2 16.01 13.50 46.66
C VAL A 2 14.63 13.28 46.06
N LEU A 3 14.17 14.20 45.23
CA LEU A 3 12.92 14.04 44.49
C LEU A 3 13.22 13.12 43.30
N LEU A 4 12.86 11.84 43.43
CA LEU A 4 12.81 10.90 42.32
C LEU A 4 11.64 11.33 41.41
N PHE A 5 11.94 11.96 40.27
CA PHE A 5 10.98 12.05 39.17
C PHE A 5 10.92 10.68 38.50
N VAL A 6 9.89 9.90 38.85
CA VAL A 6 9.51 8.70 38.10
C VAL A 6 8.97 9.19 36.75
N THR A 7 9.80 9.13 35.71
CA THR A 7 9.35 9.26 34.33
C THR A 7 8.54 8.01 33.99
N PHE A 8 7.22 8.17 33.87
CA PHE A 8 6.38 7.21 33.16
C PHE A 8 6.90 7.12 31.72
N LEU A 9 7.65 6.08 31.41
CA LEU A 9 8.03 5.73 30.05
C LEU A 9 6.80 5.13 29.36
N THR A 10 5.89 5.99 28.89
CA THR A 10 5.06 5.60 27.75
C THR A 10 6.01 5.44 26.57
N SER A 11 6.14 4.21 26.07
CA SER A 11 6.91 3.88 24.87
C SER A 11 6.26 4.54 23.65
N CYS A 12 6.43 5.85 23.52
CA CYS A 12 6.21 6.56 22.28
C CYS A 12 7.41 6.22 21.41
N LYS A 13 7.20 5.44 20.34
CA LYS A 13 8.22 5.28 19.28
C LYS A 13 8.71 6.68 18.92
N GLU A 14 9.99 6.95 19.15
CA GLU A 14 10.58 8.22 18.72
C GLU A 14 10.36 8.36 17.20
N PRO A 15 9.88 9.52 16.73
CA PRO A 15 9.72 9.72 15.31
C PRO A 15 11.11 9.66 14.65
N GLY A 16 11.27 8.76 13.67
CA GLY A 16 12.46 8.76 12.82
C GLY A 16 12.60 10.07 12.04
N LEU A 17 13.75 10.27 11.38
CA LEU A 17 14.07 11.51 10.66
C LEU A 17 12.93 12.02 9.75
N SER A 18 12.25 11.12 9.03
CA SER A 18 11.08 11.46 8.19
C SER A 18 9.92 12.05 9.00
N GLY A 19 9.61 11.47 10.16
CA GLY A 19 8.55 11.96 11.04
C GLY A 19 8.89 13.32 11.67
N LEU A 20 10.16 13.57 11.99
CA LEU A 20 10.61 14.90 12.42
C LEU A 20 10.44 15.92 11.29
N LEU A 21 10.81 15.58 10.04
CA LEU A 21 10.60 16.45 8.89
C LEU A 21 9.12 16.77 8.68
N ASP A 22 8.21 15.81 8.86
CA ASP A 22 6.77 16.03 8.76
C ASP A 22 6.27 17.03 9.80
N VAL A 23 6.74 16.93 11.04
CA VAL A 23 6.33 17.84 12.12
C VAL A 23 6.90 19.25 11.89
N PHE A 24 8.18 19.35 11.56
CA PHE A 24 8.85 20.65 11.41
C PHE A 24 8.46 21.38 10.11
N TYR A 25 8.32 20.66 9.00
CA TYR A 25 8.07 21.25 7.69
C TYR A 25 6.63 21.09 7.19
N LYS A 26 5.74 20.43 7.96
CA LYS A 26 4.33 20.22 7.61
C LYS A 26 4.16 19.68 6.19
N ARG A 27 4.95 18.66 5.83
CA ARG A 27 4.97 18.10 4.48
C ARG A 27 3.56 17.63 4.07
N GLU A 28 3.16 17.96 2.85
CA GLU A 28 1.89 17.52 2.29
C GLU A 28 1.98 16.02 1.98
N LYS A 29 0.97 15.25 2.43
CA LYS A 29 0.87 13.82 2.15
C LYS A 29 0.35 13.59 0.75
N VAL A 30 1.14 12.95 -0.10
CA VAL A 30 0.78 12.69 -1.50
C VAL A 30 0.99 11.22 -1.84
N LEU A 31 -0.03 10.60 -2.40
CA LEU A 31 0.11 9.28 -3.00
C LEU A 31 0.25 9.43 -4.52
N TYR A 32 1.40 9.04 -5.04
CA TYR A 32 1.64 8.97 -6.48
C TYR A 32 1.10 7.65 -7.02
N LEU A 33 0.29 7.74 -8.07
CA LEU A 33 -0.28 6.60 -8.75
C LEU A 33 0.42 6.46 -10.10
N THR A 34 1.00 5.29 -10.37
CA THR A 34 1.61 4.94 -11.67
C THR A 34 0.96 3.68 -12.22
N THR A 35 1.09 3.45 -13.53
CA THR A 35 0.81 2.13 -14.10
C THR A 35 2.11 1.39 -14.43
N MET A 36 2.05 0.06 -14.38
CA MET A 36 3.11 -0.86 -14.78
C MET A 36 2.53 -1.75 -15.88
N GLY A 37 2.75 -1.33 -17.12
CA GLY A 37 2.05 -1.81 -18.30
C GLY A 37 0.69 -1.14 -18.53
N PRO A 38 -0.07 -1.62 -19.54
CA PRO A 38 -1.37 -1.05 -19.90
C PRO A 38 -2.40 -1.26 -18.79
N VAL A 39 -3.04 -0.17 -18.35
CA VAL A 39 -4.19 -0.15 -17.44
C VAL A 39 -5.17 0.89 -17.99
N SER A 40 -6.47 0.61 -17.97
CA SER A 40 -7.43 1.56 -18.54
C SER A 40 -7.47 2.88 -17.75
N PRO A 41 -7.59 4.04 -18.42
CA PRO A 41 -7.70 5.33 -17.75
C PRO A 41 -8.84 5.38 -16.72
N GLU A 42 -9.94 4.68 -16.98
CA GLU A 42 -11.09 4.58 -16.09
C GLU A 42 -10.72 3.89 -14.78
N LYS A 43 -9.93 2.80 -14.84
CA LYS A 43 -9.48 2.07 -13.65
C LYS A 43 -8.48 2.88 -12.85
N VAL A 44 -7.58 3.62 -13.51
CA VAL A 44 -6.66 4.57 -12.84
C VAL A 44 -7.43 5.67 -12.12
N LYS A 45 -8.43 6.28 -12.78
CA LYS A 45 -9.32 7.28 -12.16
C LYS A 45 -10.13 6.71 -11.01
N ASP A 46 -10.57 5.46 -11.11
CA ASP A 46 -11.33 4.78 -10.06
C ASP A 46 -10.48 4.54 -8.81
N ALA A 47 -9.23 4.10 -8.99
CA ALA A 47 -8.25 3.94 -7.91
C ALA A 47 -7.98 5.27 -7.21
N ALA A 48 -7.66 6.33 -7.96
CA ALA A 48 -7.42 7.65 -7.39
C ALA A 48 -8.62 8.13 -6.57
N ARG A 49 -9.82 8.09 -7.15
CA ARG A 49 -11.05 8.53 -6.47
C ARG A 49 -11.33 7.75 -5.19
N VAL A 50 -11.15 6.44 -5.18
CA VAL A 50 -11.45 5.64 -3.98
C VAL A 50 -10.43 5.91 -2.87
N ILE A 51 -9.14 6.09 -3.20
CA ILE A 51 -8.10 6.42 -2.23
C ILE A 51 -8.36 7.81 -1.63
N GLU A 52 -8.57 8.83 -2.47
CA GLU A 52 -8.83 10.20 -2.03
C GLU A 52 -10.07 10.26 -1.12
N LYS A 53 -11.16 9.61 -1.54
CA LYS A 53 -12.41 9.59 -0.77
C LYS A 53 -12.27 8.88 0.57
N PHE A 54 -11.50 7.80 0.63
CA PHE A 54 -11.42 6.97 1.84
C PHE A 54 -10.38 7.49 2.84
N TYR A 55 -9.18 7.82 2.36
CA TYR A 55 -8.04 8.19 3.20
C TYR A 55 -7.84 9.70 3.32
N GLY A 56 -8.39 10.51 2.41
CA GLY A 56 -8.30 11.97 2.48
C GLY A 56 -6.95 12.56 2.05
N PHE A 57 -6.02 11.75 1.53
CA PHE A 57 -4.76 12.23 0.95
C PHE A 57 -4.95 12.58 -0.53
N ARG A 58 -4.11 13.50 -1.03
CA ARG A 58 -4.08 13.86 -2.44
C ARG A 58 -3.49 12.72 -3.26
N VAL A 59 -4.10 12.38 -4.39
CA VAL A 59 -3.55 11.40 -5.34
C VAL A 59 -3.08 12.10 -6.62
N LYS A 60 -1.83 11.86 -7.03
CA LYS A 60 -1.26 12.39 -8.27
C LYS A 60 -0.94 11.23 -9.22
N ASN A 61 -1.57 11.20 -10.39
CA ASN A 61 -1.21 10.23 -11.44
C ASN A 61 0.05 10.71 -12.18
N ILE A 62 1.11 9.91 -12.17
CA ILE A 62 2.41 10.21 -12.81
C ILE A 62 2.62 9.49 -14.14
N GLY A 63 1.57 8.85 -14.67
CA GLY A 63 1.60 8.18 -15.96
C GLY A 63 1.93 6.69 -15.86
N GLY A 64 2.38 6.13 -16.98
CA GLY A 64 2.60 4.70 -17.13
C GLY A 64 4.06 4.36 -17.42
N ASN A 65 4.54 3.32 -16.78
CA ASN A 65 5.87 2.75 -16.95
C ASN A 65 5.75 1.32 -17.53
N LYS A 66 6.84 0.82 -18.11
CA LYS A 66 6.93 -0.60 -18.48
C LYS A 66 7.12 -1.42 -17.21
N LEU A 67 6.58 -2.63 -17.19
CA LEU A 67 6.95 -3.60 -16.15
C LEU A 67 8.44 -3.95 -16.31
N PRO A 68 9.21 -4.02 -15.21
CA PRO A 68 10.60 -4.47 -15.24
C PRO A 68 10.70 -5.89 -15.80
N GLU A 69 11.63 -6.10 -16.73
CA GLU A 69 11.82 -7.40 -17.39
C GLU A 69 12.35 -8.44 -16.38
N GLU A 70 13.20 -8.01 -15.46
CA GLU A 70 13.76 -8.79 -14.36
C GLU A 70 12.73 -9.30 -13.34
N ALA A 71 11.53 -8.69 -13.35
CA ALA A 71 10.41 -9.14 -12.52
C ALA A 71 9.62 -10.29 -13.18
N TYR A 72 9.79 -10.56 -14.48
CA TYR A 72 9.00 -11.57 -15.17
C TYR A 72 9.55 -13.00 -14.91
N CYS A 73 8.71 -13.85 -14.32
CA CYS A 73 8.98 -15.29 -14.21
C CYS A 73 8.43 -16.03 -15.44
N SER A 74 9.31 -16.50 -16.31
CA SER A 74 8.94 -17.22 -17.54
C SER A 74 8.21 -18.54 -17.27
N GLY A 75 8.65 -19.31 -16.27
CA GLY A 75 8.07 -20.61 -15.92
C GLY A 75 6.61 -20.52 -15.45
N ARG A 76 6.26 -19.44 -14.72
CA ARG A 76 4.92 -19.23 -14.17
C ARG A 76 4.09 -18.23 -14.98
N LYS A 77 4.72 -17.49 -15.90
CA LYS A 77 4.10 -16.44 -16.72
C LYS A 77 3.46 -15.33 -15.87
N ARG A 78 4.14 -14.95 -14.79
CA ARG A 78 3.72 -13.92 -13.82
C ARG A 78 4.88 -12.99 -13.50
N TYR A 79 4.55 -11.79 -13.02
CA TYR A 79 5.56 -10.88 -12.49
C TYR A 79 5.69 -11.07 -10.97
N VAL A 80 6.92 -11.19 -10.48
CA VAL A 80 7.23 -11.24 -9.04
C VAL A 80 7.00 -9.83 -8.48
N ALA A 81 5.96 -9.66 -7.67
CA ALA A 81 5.52 -8.37 -7.16
C ALA A 81 6.62 -7.66 -6.38
N LEU A 82 7.38 -8.40 -5.57
CA LEU A 82 8.49 -7.85 -4.78
C LEU A 82 9.54 -7.14 -5.66
N ARG A 83 9.89 -7.72 -6.81
CA ARG A 83 10.84 -7.12 -7.76
C ARG A 83 10.28 -5.86 -8.41
N VAL A 84 8.96 -5.78 -8.59
CA VAL A 84 8.33 -4.54 -9.06
C VAL A 84 8.36 -3.47 -7.97
N LEU A 85 8.16 -3.82 -6.70
CA LEU A 85 8.29 -2.87 -5.59
C LEU A 85 9.72 -2.34 -5.46
N ASP A 86 10.73 -3.20 -5.63
CA ASP A 86 12.13 -2.76 -5.62
C ASP A 86 12.45 -1.81 -6.78
N HIS A 87 11.85 -2.02 -7.95
CA HIS A 87 11.95 -1.07 -9.07
C HIS A 87 11.29 0.29 -8.75
N LEU A 88 10.21 0.32 -7.95
CA LEU A 88 9.53 1.55 -7.55
C LEU A 88 10.33 2.39 -6.55
N LYS A 89 11.16 1.78 -5.68
CA LYS A 89 12.02 2.51 -4.72
C LYS A 89 12.94 3.53 -5.38
N GLY A 90 13.35 3.27 -6.62
CA GLY A 90 14.18 4.19 -7.41
C GLY A 90 13.41 5.35 -8.06
N MET A 91 12.08 5.35 -7.96
CA MET A 91 11.22 6.38 -8.54
C MET A 91 11.07 7.53 -7.54
N ASP A 92 11.89 8.57 -7.70
CA ASP A 92 11.68 9.85 -7.03
C ASP A 92 10.70 10.71 -7.86
N PRO A 93 9.46 10.90 -7.41
CA PRO A 93 8.49 11.74 -8.11
C PRO A 93 8.79 13.25 -7.97
N GLY A 94 9.80 13.61 -7.18
CA GLY A 94 10.30 14.96 -6.97
C GLY A 94 9.80 15.62 -5.68
N ASP A 95 10.57 16.61 -5.23
CA ASP A 95 10.26 17.52 -4.11
C ASP A 95 10.04 16.85 -2.74
N LEU A 96 11.02 16.02 -2.35
CA LEU A 96 11.10 15.32 -1.07
C LEU A 96 11.05 16.23 0.17
N PHE A 97 11.35 17.52 -0.02
CA PHE A 97 11.33 18.52 1.04
C PHE A 97 9.92 18.94 1.42
N HIS A 98 9.02 19.06 0.43
CA HIS A 98 7.63 19.49 0.67
C HIS A 98 6.65 18.32 0.76
N TYR A 99 7.01 17.14 0.27
CA TYR A 99 6.11 15.98 0.25
C TYR A 99 6.65 14.81 1.08
N ASN A 100 5.79 14.27 1.93
CA ASN A 100 5.88 12.87 2.36
C ASN A 100 5.04 12.09 1.34
N TYR A 101 5.67 11.14 0.67
CA TYR A 101 5.05 10.50 -0.48
C TYR A 101 5.07 8.99 -0.41
N LYS A 102 4.11 8.39 -1.11
CA LYS A 102 4.06 6.97 -1.37
C LYS A 102 3.74 6.73 -2.84
N VAL A 103 4.13 5.59 -3.39
CA VAL A 103 3.94 5.21 -4.79
C VAL A 103 3.15 3.91 -4.87
N LEU A 104 1.95 3.97 -5.46
CA LEU A 104 1.15 2.80 -5.78
C LEU A 104 1.19 2.55 -7.29
N ALA A 105 1.63 1.36 -7.68
CA ALA A 105 1.55 0.89 -9.06
C ALA A 105 0.27 0.10 -9.33
N LEU A 106 -0.33 0.31 -10.50
CA LEU A 106 -1.42 -0.51 -11.03
C LEU A 106 -0.94 -1.33 -12.22
N THR A 107 -1.37 -2.59 -12.32
CA THR A 107 -1.13 -3.42 -13.51
C THR A 107 -2.32 -4.29 -13.85
N GLU A 108 -2.46 -4.69 -15.11
CA GLU A 108 -3.39 -5.75 -15.54
C GLU A 108 -2.70 -7.12 -15.70
N LYS A 109 -1.38 -7.19 -15.45
CA LYS A 109 -0.63 -8.47 -15.50
C LYS A 109 -0.80 -9.24 -14.20
N ASP A 110 -0.80 -10.57 -14.31
CA ASP A 110 -0.80 -11.45 -13.15
C ASP A 110 0.50 -11.28 -12.36
N ILE A 111 0.37 -11.21 -11.03
CA ILE A 111 1.50 -11.04 -10.12
C ILE A 111 1.54 -12.17 -9.09
N GLU A 112 2.74 -12.43 -8.58
CA GLU A 112 2.99 -13.41 -7.54
C GLU A 112 3.85 -12.84 -6.43
N THR A 113 3.75 -13.45 -5.25
CA THR A 113 4.73 -13.32 -4.18
C THR A 113 5.43 -14.65 -3.97
N GLU A 114 6.54 -14.63 -3.24
CA GLU A 114 7.40 -15.78 -3.01
C GLU A 114 7.89 -15.86 -1.57
N ASP A 115 7.97 -17.10 -1.07
CA ASP A 115 8.63 -17.45 0.19
C ASP A 115 9.53 -18.67 -0.06
N GLY A 116 10.83 -18.40 -0.15
CA GLY A 116 11.81 -19.37 -0.63
C GLY A 116 11.46 -19.89 -2.03
N ASN A 117 11.18 -21.20 -2.14
CA ASN A 117 10.82 -21.86 -3.39
C ASN A 117 9.31 -21.92 -3.65
N VAL A 118 8.49 -21.39 -2.73
CA VAL A 118 7.03 -21.42 -2.83
C VAL A 118 6.55 -20.10 -3.42
N HIS A 119 5.76 -20.18 -4.49
CA HIS A 119 5.21 -19.00 -5.17
C HIS A 119 3.70 -19.14 -5.30
N TRP A 120 2.97 -18.05 -5.07
CA TRP A 120 1.53 -18.01 -5.29
C TRP A 120 1.07 -16.67 -5.84
N GLY A 121 -0.04 -16.71 -6.57
CA GLY A 121 -0.64 -15.51 -7.14
C GLY A 121 -1.26 -14.63 -6.07
N VAL A 122 -1.03 -13.33 -6.17
CA VAL A 122 -1.60 -12.32 -5.26
C VAL A 122 -2.39 -11.29 -6.05
N MET A 123 -3.25 -10.55 -5.35
CA MET A 123 -4.05 -9.47 -5.92
C MET A 123 -3.34 -8.11 -5.80
N GLY A 124 -2.52 -7.95 -4.77
CA GLY A 124 -1.63 -6.83 -4.56
C GLY A 124 -0.51 -7.25 -3.62
N LEU A 125 0.44 -6.34 -3.44
CA LEU A 125 1.50 -6.44 -2.45
C LEU A 125 1.97 -5.04 -2.08
N ALA A 126 2.20 -4.78 -0.80
CA ALA A 126 2.83 -3.58 -0.31
C ALA A 126 3.71 -3.89 0.91
N PHE A 127 4.71 -3.03 1.16
CA PHE A 127 5.50 -3.11 2.39
C PHE A 127 4.72 -2.51 3.56
N LEU A 128 4.76 -3.17 4.73
CA LEU A 128 4.14 -2.67 5.95
C LEU A 128 4.85 -1.38 6.40
N GLY A 129 4.15 -0.25 6.29
CA GLY A 129 4.68 1.09 6.58
C GLY A 129 5.72 1.57 5.56
N GLY A 130 5.87 0.87 4.43
CA GLY A 130 6.75 1.30 3.34
C GLY A 130 6.04 2.22 2.35
N ASP A 131 6.80 2.69 1.37
CA ASP A 131 6.32 3.70 0.43
C ASP A 131 5.87 3.10 -0.91
N GLU A 132 6.16 1.83 -1.17
CA GLU A 132 5.81 1.16 -2.43
C GLU A 132 4.71 0.11 -2.25
N GLY A 133 3.74 0.14 -3.18
CA GLY A 133 2.75 -0.89 -3.33
C GLY A 133 2.42 -1.18 -4.80
N ILE A 134 1.90 -2.36 -5.08
CA ILE A 134 1.40 -2.75 -6.40
C ILE A 134 0.05 -3.47 -6.27
N VAL A 135 -0.87 -3.14 -7.18
CA VAL A 135 -2.18 -3.78 -7.29
C VAL A 135 -2.38 -4.31 -8.71
N SER A 136 -2.77 -5.59 -8.82
CA SER A 136 -3.07 -6.23 -10.09
C SER A 136 -4.58 -6.41 -10.31
N GLY A 137 -5.08 -5.84 -11.39
CA GLY A 137 -6.44 -6.06 -11.87
C GLY A 137 -6.71 -7.47 -12.41
N PHE A 138 -5.68 -8.30 -12.61
CA PHE A 138 -5.78 -9.60 -13.32
C PHE A 138 -6.74 -10.59 -12.65
N ARG A 139 -6.67 -10.70 -11.31
CA ARG A 139 -7.48 -11.63 -10.52
C ARG A 139 -8.75 -10.98 -9.96
N MET A 140 -9.05 -9.76 -10.40
CA MET A 140 -10.08 -8.92 -9.82
C MET A 140 -11.28 -8.78 -10.76
N LYS A 141 -12.44 -9.25 -10.29
CA LYS A 141 -13.74 -8.83 -10.86
C LYS A 141 -14.14 -7.50 -10.22
N ALA A 142 -15.20 -7.48 -9.41
CA ALA A 142 -15.69 -6.27 -8.72
C ALA A 142 -14.90 -5.87 -7.45
N ARG A 143 -13.70 -6.43 -7.23
CA ARG A 143 -12.95 -6.35 -5.97
C ARG A 143 -11.87 -5.27 -5.94
N PHE A 144 -11.59 -4.67 -7.10
CA PHE A 144 -10.46 -3.76 -7.32
C PHE A 144 -10.31 -2.69 -6.26
N ARG A 145 -11.37 -1.92 -6.03
CA ARG A 145 -11.37 -0.83 -5.05
C ARG A 145 -11.00 -1.26 -3.63
N LYS A 146 -11.48 -2.43 -3.18
CA LYS A 146 -11.18 -2.91 -1.82
C LYS A 146 -9.73 -3.33 -1.68
N VAL A 147 -9.17 -3.96 -2.71
CA VAL A 147 -7.76 -4.37 -2.70
C VAL A 147 -6.85 -3.15 -2.81
N VAL A 148 -7.20 -2.15 -3.63
CA VAL A 148 -6.48 -0.86 -3.64
C VAL A 148 -6.43 -0.26 -2.24
N LEU A 149 -7.57 -0.20 -1.53
CA LEU A 149 -7.59 0.32 -0.16
C LEU A 149 -6.79 -0.54 0.81
N HIS A 150 -6.80 -1.86 0.65
CA HIS A 150 -6.05 -2.81 1.46
C HIS A 150 -4.54 -2.60 1.34
N GLU A 151 -4.01 -2.56 0.11
CA GLU A 151 -2.57 -2.36 -0.09
C GLU A 151 -2.14 -0.97 0.40
N VAL A 152 -2.94 0.07 0.17
CA VAL A 152 -2.65 1.40 0.75
C VAL A 152 -2.67 1.35 2.28
N GLY A 153 -3.54 0.54 2.90
CA GLY A 153 -3.56 0.33 4.35
C GLY A 153 -2.24 -0.25 4.85
N HIS A 154 -1.68 -1.24 4.17
CA HIS A 154 -0.34 -1.76 4.47
C HIS A 154 0.74 -0.69 4.34
N MET A 155 0.72 0.11 3.28
CA MET A 155 1.66 1.23 3.10
C MET A 155 1.55 2.27 4.23
N LEU A 156 0.39 2.37 4.89
CA LEU A 156 0.15 3.20 6.06
C LEU A 156 0.47 2.49 7.39
N GLY A 157 1.16 1.35 7.37
CA GLY A 157 1.57 0.61 8.58
C GLY A 157 0.48 -0.26 9.20
N VAL A 158 -0.66 -0.45 8.54
CA VAL A 158 -1.73 -1.31 9.05
C VAL A 158 -1.48 -2.75 8.65
N ASP A 159 -1.24 -3.61 9.63
CA ASP A 159 -1.15 -5.06 9.41
C ASP A 159 -2.55 -5.66 9.17
N HIS A 160 -2.59 -6.94 8.80
CA HIS A 160 -3.84 -7.65 8.63
C HIS A 160 -4.70 -7.59 9.90
N CYS A 161 -5.98 -7.27 9.71
CA CYS A 161 -6.95 -7.23 10.78
C CYS A 161 -7.20 -8.65 11.32
N SER A 162 -7.46 -8.76 12.62
CA SER A 162 -7.93 -10.01 13.20
C SER A 162 -9.26 -10.42 12.53
N PHE A 163 -9.43 -11.73 12.30
CA PHE A 163 -10.62 -12.27 11.63
C PHE A 163 -11.93 -12.03 12.40
N GLU A 164 -11.88 -11.50 13.61
CA GLU A 164 -13.05 -11.14 14.41
C GLU A 164 -13.84 -10.00 13.77
N VAL A 165 -13.17 -9.06 13.09
CA VAL A 165 -13.83 -7.95 12.39
C VAL A 165 -13.92 -8.24 10.90
N THR A 166 -14.74 -9.23 10.54
CA THR A 166 -14.92 -9.71 9.15
C THR A 166 -15.28 -8.64 8.11
N ALA A 167 -15.88 -7.52 8.54
CA ALA A 167 -16.24 -6.41 7.68
C ALA A 167 -15.04 -5.51 7.31
N CYS A 168 -13.93 -5.57 8.03
CA CYS A 168 -12.75 -4.73 7.77
C CYS A 168 -12.06 -5.17 6.47
N PHE A 169 -11.74 -4.24 5.55
CA PHE A 169 -11.06 -4.63 4.31
C PHE A 169 -9.60 -5.08 4.53
N MET A 170 -9.03 -4.85 5.71
CA MET A 170 -7.69 -5.33 6.09
C MET A 170 -7.64 -6.82 6.48
N ASN A 171 -8.74 -7.58 6.35
CA ASN A 171 -8.69 -9.04 6.49
C ASN A 171 -7.84 -9.64 5.35
N ASP A 172 -6.86 -10.48 5.70
CA ASP A 172 -6.03 -11.20 4.73
C ASP A 172 -6.90 -12.11 3.85
N ALA A 173 -6.94 -11.81 2.56
CA ALA A 173 -7.68 -12.60 1.59
C ALA A 173 -6.98 -13.92 1.24
N LYS A 174 -5.66 -14.06 1.46
CA LYS A 174 -4.83 -15.20 1.02
C LYS A 174 -5.04 -15.55 -0.45
N GLY A 175 -5.22 -14.53 -1.29
CA GLY A 175 -5.56 -14.68 -2.72
C GLY A 175 -6.99 -15.18 -3.00
N LYS A 176 -7.83 -15.38 -1.98
CA LYS A 176 -9.22 -15.83 -2.11
C LYS A 176 -10.17 -14.65 -2.20
N GLY A 177 -10.69 -14.41 -3.40
CA GLY A 177 -11.64 -13.32 -3.63
C GLY A 177 -12.93 -13.39 -2.80
N THR A 178 -13.32 -14.58 -2.33
CA THR A 178 -14.50 -14.76 -1.46
C THR A 178 -14.34 -14.08 -0.10
N ILE A 179 -13.11 -13.90 0.40
CA ILE A 179 -12.85 -13.13 1.62
C ILE A 179 -13.07 -11.64 1.35
N VAL A 180 -12.52 -11.12 0.24
CA VAL A 180 -12.72 -9.72 -0.19
C VAL A 180 -14.19 -9.39 -0.43
N ASP A 181 -14.99 -10.36 -0.87
CA ASP A 181 -16.43 -10.16 -1.09
C ASP A 181 -17.19 -9.93 0.24
N ARG A 182 -16.72 -10.52 1.34
CA ARG A 182 -17.36 -10.41 2.67
C ARG A 182 -17.01 -9.12 3.41
N THR A 183 -15.88 -8.50 3.09
CA THR A 183 -15.49 -7.22 3.68
C THR A 183 -16.39 -6.09 3.16
N LYS A 184 -16.41 -4.96 3.86
CA LYS A 184 -17.09 -3.73 3.41
C LYS A 184 -16.05 -2.68 3.05
N PHE A 185 -16.48 -1.55 2.51
CA PHE A 185 -15.64 -0.34 2.44
C PHE A 185 -15.51 0.28 3.85
N TYR A 186 -14.87 -0.47 4.74
CA TYR A 186 -14.79 -0.20 6.17
C TYR A 186 -13.41 -0.58 6.69
N LEU A 187 -12.83 0.31 7.50
CA LEU A 187 -11.61 0.11 8.26
C LEU A 187 -11.98 0.26 9.75
N CYS A 188 -11.73 -0.78 10.55
CA CYS A 188 -12.08 -0.77 11.97
C CYS A 188 -11.20 0.16 12.78
N ASP A 189 -11.65 0.51 13.98
CA ASP A 189 -10.96 1.49 14.84
C ASP A 189 -9.54 1.05 15.17
N GLY A 190 -9.32 -0.21 15.54
CA GLY A 190 -7.98 -0.72 15.81
C GLY A 190 -7.03 -0.66 14.59
N CYS A 191 -7.55 -0.82 13.37
CA CYS A 191 -6.74 -0.61 12.16
C CYS A 191 -6.51 0.88 11.89
N ARG A 192 -7.51 1.73 12.16
CA ARG A 192 -7.42 3.18 11.98
C ARG A 192 -6.40 3.82 12.91
N ASP A 193 -6.35 3.38 14.16
CA ASP A 193 -5.43 3.90 15.17
C ASP A 193 -3.96 3.56 14.88
N ASN A 194 -3.71 2.51 14.10
CA ASN A 194 -2.37 2.08 13.68
C ASN A 194 -1.88 2.77 12.39
N MET A 195 -2.70 3.61 11.75
CA MET A 195 -2.31 4.27 10.50
C MET A 195 -1.28 5.38 10.74
N SER A 196 -0.16 5.29 10.02
CA SER A 196 0.80 6.36 9.84
C SER A 196 1.10 6.52 8.37
N PHE A 197 1.03 7.75 7.87
CA PHE A 197 1.48 8.05 6.51
C PHE A 197 2.99 8.18 6.51
#